data_AF-A0A5C6MJ45-F1
#
_entry.id   AF-A0A5C6MJ45-F1
#
_cell.length_a   1.000
_cell.length_b   1.000
_cell.length_c   1.000
_cell.angle_alpha   90.00
_cell.angle_beta   90.00
_cell.angle_gamma   90.00
#
_symmetry.space_group_name_H-M   'P 1'
#
loop_
_entity.id
_entity.type
_entity.pdbx_description
1 polymer ?
#
loop_
_entity_poly.entity_id
_entity_poly.type
_entity_poly.pdbx_seq_one_letter_code
_entity_poly.pdbx_strand_id
1 'polypeptide(L)'
;MEVILKRQFKGEETSSNLIVEQGKNAKSYHYILANLGFLDIDLTDLRKGGANITGFQLVNNSDPTVSRVVQQWMEFDNKDTKMPKSGLKYTGALTYDGVKVMSTAFQNLRRQRIDISRRGNAGECLANPPAPWGQGIDIQRALQQVGYWNEEEKYVNTAVFVRGSNDTYGLQNRTYIVTTILLRIDSVIISPVLPAFCLVSSLRAVLMPARNDNHPRLSSLRQESPYVMLKKNHEQLVGNDKYEGYIVELAAEIAKHVGYQYKLKLVSDGKYGARDPEIKMWNGMVGELVYGKADVAVAPLTITLVREEVIDFSKPFMSLGISIMIKKPTKSKPGVFSFLDPLAYEIWMCIVFAYIGVSVVLFLVSRFSPYEWHAEDYEEGGEPQSPTQATASNGVQQSQTPVQQNANQQSQEQSNEFGIFNSLWFSLGAFMQQGCDISPR
;
A
#
# COMPACT_ATOMS: atom_id res chain seq x y z
N MET A 1 -14.88 -12.27 -5.88
CA MET A 1 -15.08 -13.72 -6.10
C MET A 1 -15.86 -13.87 -7.39
N GLU A 2 -15.18 -14.16 -8.51
CA GLU A 2 -15.82 -14.28 -9.82
C GLU A 2 -16.33 -15.71 -9.98
N VAL A 3 -17.60 -15.94 -9.62
CA VAL A 3 -18.23 -17.25 -9.75
C VAL A 3 -18.62 -17.47 -11.20
N ILE A 4 -17.73 -18.12 -11.97
CA ILE A 4 -18.01 -18.55 -13.35
C ILE A 4 -19.03 -19.69 -13.30
N LEU A 5 -20.31 -19.35 -13.19
CA LEU A 5 -21.43 -20.28 -13.38
C LEU A 5 -21.43 -20.73 -14.85
N LYS A 6 -20.91 -21.93 -15.12
CA LYS A 6 -20.82 -22.55 -16.46
C LYS A 6 -22.19 -22.54 -17.16
N ARG A 7 -22.42 -21.56 -18.04
CA ARG A 7 -23.49 -21.60 -19.04
C ARG A 7 -23.07 -22.54 -20.18
N GLN A 8 -23.25 -23.85 -19.98
CA GLN A 8 -23.16 -24.91 -20.99
C GLN A 8 -22.12 -24.69 -22.12
N PHE A 9 -20.84 -24.55 -21.77
CA PHE A 9 -19.77 -24.64 -22.76
C PHE A 9 -19.52 -26.11 -23.12
N LYS A 10 -19.99 -26.49 -24.33
CA LYS A 10 -19.85 -27.81 -24.91
C LYS A 10 -18.43 -28.00 -25.46
N GLY A 11 -17.48 -28.24 -24.55
CA GLY A 11 -16.04 -28.39 -24.84
C GLY A 11 -15.23 -28.19 -23.57
N GLU A 12 -14.85 -29.28 -22.90
CA GLU A 12 -14.14 -29.18 -21.61
C GLU A 12 -12.64 -28.92 -21.79
N GLU A 13 -12.00 -29.50 -22.82
CA GLU A 13 -10.58 -29.27 -23.14
C GLU A 13 -10.28 -27.86 -23.68
N THR A 14 -11.23 -27.22 -24.35
CA THR A 14 -11.03 -25.86 -24.88
C THR A 14 -11.02 -24.81 -23.77
N SER A 15 -11.74 -25.05 -22.67
CA SER A 15 -11.92 -24.08 -21.59
C SER A 15 -10.68 -23.96 -20.69
N SER A 16 -10.00 -25.06 -20.38
CA SER A 16 -8.77 -25.06 -19.57
C SER A 16 -7.61 -24.41 -20.30
N ASN A 17 -7.42 -24.73 -21.58
CA ASN A 17 -6.36 -24.14 -22.41
C ASN A 17 -6.52 -22.61 -22.54
N LEU A 18 -7.74 -22.11 -22.77
CA LEU A 18 -8.01 -20.67 -22.80
C LEU A 18 -7.70 -19.96 -21.47
N ILE A 19 -7.87 -20.61 -20.31
CA ILE A 19 -7.51 -20.06 -18.99
C ILE A 19 -5.98 -19.94 -18.86
N VAL A 20 -5.22 -20.92 -19.36
CA VAL A 20 -3.76 -20.91 -19.37
C VAL A 20 -3.22 -19.87 -20.37
N GLU A 21 -3.76 -19.80 -21.59
CA GLU A 21 -3.39 -18.80 -22.60
C GLU A 21 -3.64 -17.36 -22.14
N GLN A 22 -4.72 -17.12 -21.38
CA GLN A 22 -5.00 -15.81 -20.77
C GLN A 22 -4.19 -15.54 -19.49
N GLY A 23 -3.31 -16.44 -19.06
CA GLY A 23 -2.50 -16.30 -17.83
C GLY A 23 -3.33 -16.28 -16.54
N LYS A 24 -4.56 -16.80 -16.57
CA LYS A 24 -5.50 -16.80 -15.43
C LYS A 24 -5.32 -18.01 -14.50
N ASN A 25 -4.34 -18.87 -14.76
CA ASN A 25 -3.93 -19.96 -13.87
C ASN A 25 -2.99 -19.53 -12.73
N ALA A 26 -2.76 -18.23 -12.53
CA ALA A 26 -1.87 -17.70 -11.48
C ALA A 26 -2.39 -17.90 -10.05
N LYS A 27 -1.47 -17.92 -9.07
CA LYS A 27 -1.73 -18.15 -7.62
C LYS A 27 -2.84 -17.30 -6.96
N SER A 28 -3.17 -16.13 -7.51
CA SER A 28 -4.28 -15.29 -7.03
C SER A 28 -5.68 -15.86 -7.32
N TYR A 29 -5.80 -16.87 -8.18
CA TYR A 29 -7.06 -17.46 -8.60
C TYR A 29 -7.35 -18.78 -7.86
N HIS A 30 -8.63 -19.01 -7.58
CA HIS A 30 -9.15 -20.27 -7.03
C HIS A 30 -10.35 -20.72 -7.87
N TYR A 31 -10.26 -21.94 -8.42
CA TYR A 31 -11.30 -22.54 -9.25
C TYR A 31 -12.06 -23.64 -8.50
N ILE A 32 -13.38 -23.73 -8.74
CA ILE A 32 -14.24 -24.80 -8.24
C ILE A 32 -14.84 -25.54 -9.43
N LEU A 33 -14.53 -26.83 -9.58
CA LEU A 33 -15.06 -27.68 -10.65
C LEU A 33 -16.32 -28.40 -10.17
N ALA A 34 -17.48 -27.88 -10.58
CA ALA A 34 -18.80 -28.46 -10.34
C ALA A 34 -19.09 -29.66 -11.25
N ASN A 35 -18.25 -30.69 -11.19
CA ASN A 35 -18.43 -31.99 -11.87
C ASN A 35 -18.15 -33.11 -10.85
N LEU A 36 -18.69 -34.31 -11.08
CA LEU A 36 -18.60 -35.47 -10.18
C LEU A 36 -17.37 -36.36 -10.42
N GLY A 37 -16.58 -36.06 -11.44
CA GLY A 37 -15.31 -36.70 -11.76
C GLY A 37 -14.16 -35.70 -11.80
N PHE A 38 -13.79 -35.12 -10.65
CA PHE A 38 -12.64 -34.20 -10.55
C PHE A 38 -11.33 -34.83 -11.05
N LEU A 39 -11.13 -36.13 -10.81
CA LEU A 39 -9.95 -36.88 -11.25
C LEU A 39 -10.00 -37.32 -12.71
N ASP A 40 -11.16 -37.18 -13.38
CA ASP A 40 -11.35 -37.56 -14.78
C ASP A 40 -10.83 -36.47 -15.76
N ILE A 41 -10.39 -35.32 -15.22
CA ILE A 41 -9.98 -34.12 -15.94
C ILE A 41 -8.46 -33.93 -15.78
N ASP A 42 -7.74 -33.68 -16.87
CA ASP A 42 -6.34 -33.27 -16.76
C ASP A 42 -6.23 -31.80 -16.31
N LEU A 43 -5.65 -31.59 -15.14
CA LEU A 43 -5.43 -30.29 -14.51
C LEU A 43 -3.94 -29.89 -14.50
N THR A 44 -3.08 -30.65 -15.18
CA THR A 44 -1.61 -30.50 -15.12
C THR A 44 -1.17 -29.10 -15.54
N ASP A 45 -1.73 -28.54 -16.60
CA ASP A 45 -1.36 -27.20 -17.10
C ASP A 45 -1.95 -26.05 -16.28
N LEU A 46 -3.12 -26.26 -15.67
CA LEU A 46 -3.67 -25.30 -14.71
C LEU A 46 -2.83 -25.28 -13.42
N ARG A 47 -2.40 -26.45 -12.93
CA ARG A 47 -1.55 -26.58 -11.73
C ARG A 47 -0.18 -25.90 -11.89
N LYS A 48 0.40 -25.88 -13.10
CA LYS A 48 1.69 -25.19 -13.38
C LYS A 48 1.67 -23.69 -13.05
N GLY A 49 0.50 -23.03 -13.10
CA GLY A 49 0.38 -21.60 -12.76
C GLY A 49 0.26 -21.29 -11.26
N GLY A 50 0.01 -22.31 -10.43
CA GLY A 50 -0.11 -22.19 -8.98
C GLY A 50 -1.46 -21.71 -8.45
N ALA A 51 -2.49 -21.57 -9.30
CA ALA A 51 -3.87 -21.39 -8.85
C ALA A 51 -4.35 -22.60 -8.03
N ASN A 52 -5.13 -22.35 -6.98
CA ASN A 52 -5.80 -23.42 -6.25
C ASN A 52 -6.97 -23.96 -7.06
N ILE A 53 -7.19 -25.26 -7.06
CA ILE A 53 -8.32 -25.90 -7.74
C ILE A 53 -8.96 -26.90 -6.78
N THR A 54 -10.27 -26.78 -6.60
CA THR A 54 -11.09 -27.70 -5.82
C THR A 54 -12.17 -28.28 -6.69
N GLY A 55 -12.66 -29.46 -6.34
CA GLY A 55 -13.77 -30.10 -7.05
C GLY A 55 -14.25 -31.33 -6.32
N PHE A 56 -15.12 -32.08 -6.99
CA PHE A 56 -15.88 -33.16 -6.37
C PHE A 56 -15.60 -34.49 -7.06
N GLN A 57 -15.44 -35.54 -6.25
CA GLN A 57 -15.22 -36.89 -6.75
C GLN A 57 -16.29 -37.83 -6.19
N LEU A 58 -17.10 -38.42 -7.06
CA LEU A 58 -18.10 -39.41 -6.68
C LEU A 58 -17.47 -40.80 -6.47
N VAL A 59 -16.56 -41.21 -7.36
CA VAL A 59 -15.95 -42.54 -7.34
C VAL A 59 -14.73 -42.54 -6.41
N ASN A 60 -14.85 -43.23 -5.27
CA ASN A 60 -13.76 -43.38 -4.31
C ASN A 60 -12.82 -44.54 -4.68
N ASN A 61 -11.73 -44.24 -5.38
CA ASN A 61 -10.71 -45.24 -5.76
C ASN A 61 -9.92 -45.82 -4.57
N SER A 62 -10.05 -45.27 -3.36
CA SER A 62 -9.42 -45.83 -2.15
C SER A 62 -10.22 -47.00 -1.54
N ASP A 63 -11.44 -47.28 -2.01
CA ASP A 63 -12.22 -48.44 -1.58
C ASP A 63 -11.71 -49.71 -2.31
N PRO A 64 -11.31 -50.79 -1.59
CA PRO A 64 -10.82 -52.02 -2.22
C PRO A 64 -11.81 -52.66 -3.21
N THR A 65 -13.11 -52.52 -2.95
CA THR A 65 -14.18 -53.05 -3.80
C THR A 65 -14.23 -52.33 -5.13
N VAL A 66 -14.12 -51.01 -5.09
CA VAL A 66 -14.10 -50.13 -6.28
C VAL A 66 -12.78 -50.31 -7.04
N SER A 67 -11.65 -50.32 -6.34
CA SER A 67 -10.32 -50.52 -6.93
C SER A 67 -10.24 -51.82 -7.74
N ARG A 68 -10.83 -52.92 -7.25
CA ARG A 68 -10.92 -54.18 -8.02
C ARG A 68 -11.76 -54.04 -9.29
N VAL A 69 -12.89 -53.33 -9.25
CA VAL A 69 -13.73 -53.08 -10.45
C VAL A 69 -13.00 -52.18 -11.46
N VAL A 70 -12.27 -51.16 -10.99
CA VAL A 70 -11.43 -50.29 -11.82
C VAL A 70 -10.28 -51.08 -12.44
N GLN A 71 -9.65 -52.00 -11.71
CA GLN A 71 -8.61 -52.88 -12.26
C GLN A 71 -9.18 -53.80 -13.35
N GLN A 72 -10.32 -54.46 -13.10
CA GLN A 72 -11.01 -55.28 -14.09
C GLN A 72 -11.40 -54.49 -15.34
N TRP A 73 -11.80 -53.22 -15.19
CA TRP A 73 -12.09 -52.31 -16.30
C TRP A 73 -10.84 -52.00 -17.16
N MET A 74 -9.67 -51.82 -16.54
CA MET A 74 -8.41 -51.55 -17.25
C MET A 74 -7.81 -52.81 -17.91
N GLU A 75 -8.06 -53.98 -17.32
CA GLU A 75 -7.68 -55.30 -17.84
C GLU A 75 -8.60 -55.77 -18.98
N PHE A 76 -9.84 -55.30 -19.05
CA PHE A 76 -10.80 -55.67 -20.09
C PHE A 76 -10.32 -55.24 -21.48
N ASP A 77 -9.82 -56.20 -22.25
CA ASP A 77 -9.26 -55.97 -23.60
C ASP A 77 -10.37 -55.99 -24.65
N ASN A 78 -10.90 -54.80 -24.97
CA ASN A 78 -12.00 -54.65 -25.91
C ASN A 78 -11.50 -54.67 -27.36
N LYS A 79 -11.25 -55.87 -27.89
CA LYS A 79 -10.71 -56.11 -29.25
C LYS A 79 -11.48 -55.41 -30.37
N ASP A 80 -12.76 -55.10 -30.16
CA ASP A 80 -13.63 -54.47 -31.16
C ASP A 80 -13.66 -52.94 -31.12
N THR A 81 -13.07 -52.28 -30.10
CA THR A 81 -13.04 -50.80 -30.03
C THR A 81 -11.63 -50.23 -30.07
N LYS A 82 -11.32 -49.45 -31.10
CA LYS A 82 -10.08 -48.65 -31.23
C LYS A 82 -10.01 -47.44 -30.27
N MET A 83 -10.64 -47.51 -29.09
CA MET A 83 -10.60 -46.42 -28.12
C MET A 83 -9.38 -46.58 -27.18
N PRO A 84 -8.65 -45.49 -26.88
CA PRO A 84 -7.56 -45.55 -25.92
C PRO A 84 -8.09 -45.94 -24.53
N LYS A 85 -7.33 -46.76 -23.80
CA LYS A 85 -7.65 -47.16 -22.42
C LYS A 85 -7.70 -45.91 -21.54
N SER A 86 -8.91 -45.52 -21.15
CA SER A 86 -9.17 -44.40 -20.23
C SER A 86 -9.72 -44.93 -18.92
N GLY A 87 -9.40 -44.24 -17.83
CA GLY A 87 -9.89 -44.60 -16.49
C GLY A 87 -11.42 -44.61 -16.41
N LEU A 88 -11.95 -45.38 -15.47
CA LEU A 88 -13.40 -45.51 -15.26
C LEU A 88 -14.01 -44.15 -14.86
N LYS A 89 -14.67 -43.48 -15.81
CA LYS A 89 -15.37 -42.22 -15.58
C LYS A 89 -16.55 -42.42 -14.63
N TYR A 90 -16.93 -41.36 -13.90
CA TYR A 90 -18.06 -41.42 -12.95
C TYR A 90 -19.39 -41.86 -13.61
N THR A 91 -19.62 -41.55 -14.89
CA THR A 91 -20.79 -42.01 -15.65
C THR A 91 -20.78 -43.51 -15.93
N GLY A 92 -19.59 -44.09 -16.14
CA GLY A 92 -19.40 -45.55 -16.26
C GLY A 92 -19.67 -46.26 -14.93
N ALA A 93 -19.19 -45.70 -13.82
CA ALA A 93 -19.47 -46.22 -12.47
C ALA A 93 -20.97 -46.22 -12.15
N LEU A 94 -21.68 -45.10 -12.42
CA LEU A 94 -23.14 -45.03 -12.29
C LEU A 94 -23.88 -46.04 -13.18
N THR A 95 -23.35 -46.33 -14.37
CA THR A 95 -23.94 -47.33 -15.28
C THR A 95 -23.76 -48.75 -14.73
N TYR A 96 -22.58 -49.06 -14.18
CA TYR A 96 -22.30 -50.34 -13.51
C TYR A 96 -23.23 -50.57 -12.31
N ASP A 97 -23.39 -49.56 -11.44
CA ASP A 97 -24.30 -49.64 -10.29
C ASP A 97 -25.77 -49.71 -10.72
N GLY A 98 -26.18 -49.00 -11.77
CA GLY A 98 -27.52 -49.10 -12.35
C GLY A 98 -27.87 -50.53 -12.80
N VAL A 99 -26.96 -51.20 -13.51
CA VAL A 99 -27.12 -52.61 -13.92
C VAL A 99 -27.15 -53.55 -12.71
N LYS A 100 -26.33 -53.29 -11.68
CA LYS A 100 -26.27 -54.07 -10.43
C LYS A 100 -27.57 -53.95 -9.62
N VAL A 101 -28.15 -52.75 -9.53
CA VAL A 101 -29.47 -52.52 -8.91
C VAL A 101 -30.56 -53.24 -9.69
N MET A 102 -30.59 -53.07 -11.01
CA MET A 102 -31.58 -53.71 -11.90
C MET A 102 -31.53 -55.25 -11.81
N SER A 103 -30.34 -55.84 -11.85
CA SER A 103 -30.14 -57.29 -11.68
C SER A 103 -30.66 -57.78 -10.33
N THR A 104 -30.36 -57.05 -9.25
CA THR A 104 -30.81 -57.41 -7.89
C THR A 104 -32.33 -57.30 -7.74
N ALA A 105 -32.98 -56.29 -8.34
CA ALA A 105 -34.43 -56.15 -8.35
C ALA A 105 -35.12 -57.37 -9.00
N PHE A 106 -34.64 -57.81 -10.18
CA PHE A 106 -35.19 -58.99 -10.84
C PHE A 106 -34.91 -60.31 -10.09
N GLN A 107 -33.77 -60.41 -9.38
CA GLN A 107 -33.52 -61.53 -8.48
C GLN A 107 -34.51 -61.56 -7.30
N ASN A 108 -34.84 -60.39 -6.73
CA ASN A 108 -35.81 -60.27 -5.64
C ASN A 108 -37.23 -60.61 -6.10
N LEU A 109 -37.69 -60.14 -7.27
CA LEU A 109 -38.98 -60.53 -7.87
C LEU A 109 -39.08 -62.04 -8.07
N ARG A 110 -38.00 -62.67 -8.59
CA ARG A 110 -37.93 -64.13 -8.77
C ARG A 110 -37.99 -64.88 -7.44
N ARG A 111 -37.31 -64.39 -6.38
CA ARG A 111 -37.36 -64.95 -5.02
C ARG A 111 -38.76 -64.86 -4.41
N GLN A 112 -39.46 -63.75 -4.64
CA GLN A 112 -40.85 -63.53 -4.21
C GLN A 112 -41.90 -64.27 -5.07
N ARG A 113 -41.47 -64.98 -6.13
CA ARG A 113 -42.32 -65.68 -7.11
C ARG A 113 -43.35 -64.75 -7.81
N ILE A 114 -43.01 -63.48 -8.00
CA ILE A 114 -43.82 -62.54 -8.76
C ILE A 114 -43.55 -62.78 -10.26
N ASP A 115 -44.59 -63.17 -11.00
CA ASP A 115 -44.50 -63.32 -12.45
C ASP A 115 -44.61 -61.95 -13.14
N ILE A 116 -43.56 -61.62 -13.90
CA ILE A 116 -43.47 -60.41 -14.73
C ILE A 116 -43.65 -60.72 -16.22
N SER A 117 -44.22 -61.88 -16.57
CA SER A 117 -44.57 -62.18 -17.96
C SER A 117 -45.69 -61.24 -18.44
N ARG A 118 -45.40 -60.45 -19.49
CA ARG A 118 -46.43 -59.62 -20.13
C ARG A 118 -47.30 -60.51 -21.00
N ARG A 119 -48.58 -60.63 -20.66
CA ARG A 119 -49.58 -61.34 -21.47
C ARG A 119 -50.01 -60.47 -22.65
N GLY A 120 -49.26 -60.54 -23.75
CA GLY A 120 -49.54 -59.85 -25.01
C GLY A 120 -48.65 -58.63 -25.29
N ASN A 121 -48.79 -58.08 -26.50
CA ASN A 121 -47.95 -57.00 -27.01
C ASN A 121 -48.18 -55.66 -26.27
N ALA A 122 -47.26 -54.71 -26.48
CA ALA A 122 -47.32 -53.41 -25.82
C ALA A 122 -48.40 -52.46 -26.38
N GLY A 123 -48.77 -52.63 -27.65
CA GLY A 123 -49.56 -51.64 -28.40
C GLY A 123 -48.71 -50.44 -28.83
N GLU A 124 -49.36 -49.41 -29.38
CA GLU A 124 -48.71 -48.14 -29.69
C GLU A 124 -48.63 -47.24 -28.45
N CYS A 125 -47.54 -46.48 -28.32
CA CYS A 125 -47.37 -45.51 -27.23
C CYS A 125 -48.35 -44.32 -27.27
N LEU A 126 -49.05 -44.13 -28.39
CA LEU A 126 -50.06 -43.08 -28.61
C LEU A 126 -51.51 -43.58 -28.43
N ALA A 127 -51.72 -44.82 -27.97
CA ALA A 127 -53.05 -45.34 -27.68
C ALA A 127 -53.78 -44.45 -26.65
N ASN A 128 -55.07 -44.18 -26.87
CA ASN A 128 -55.88 -43.28 -26.04
C ASN A 128 -57.18 -43.98 -25.57
N PRO A 129 -57.36 -44.25 -24.26
CA PRO A 129 -56.40 -44.02 -23.18
C PRO A 129 -55.22 -45.00 -23.23
N PRO A 130 -54.01 -44.59 -22.80
CA PRO A 130 -52.85 -45.48 -22.76
C PRO A 130 -53.03 -46.53 -21.66
N ALA A 131 -52.89 -47.82 -22.00
CA ALA A 131 -53.04 -48.92 -21.05
C ALA A 131 -51.72 -49.18 -20.29
N PRO A 132 -51.63 -48.87 -18.98
CA PRO A 132 -50.42 -49.10 -18.20
C PRO A 132 -50.19 -50.60 -17.98
N TRP A 133 -48.93 -51.00 -17.85
CA TRP A 133 -48.58 -52.39 -17.54
C TRP A 133 -48.68 -52.64 -16.03
N GLY A 134 -49.67 -53.44 -15.61
CA GLY A 134 -49.95 -53.69 -14.18
C GLY A 134 -48.76 -54.19 -13.37
N GLN A 135 -48.00 -55.16 -13.89
CA GLN A 135 -46.80 -55.71 -13.24
C GLN A 135 -45.64 -54.69 -13.16
N GLY A 136 -45.71 -53.57 -13.88
CA GLY A 136 -44.75 -52.47 -13.77
C GLY A 136 -44.70 -51.85 -12.37
N ILE A 137 -45.82 -51.87 -11.63
CA ILE A 137 -45.88 -51.39 -10.24
C ILE A 137 -45.04 -52.27 -9.32
N ASP A 138 -45.07 -53.59 -9.51
CA ASP A 138 -44.28 -54.53 -8.71
C ASP A 138 -42.78 -54.41 -9.04
N ILE A 139 -42.43 -54.15 -10.31
CA ILE A 139 -41.05 -53.86 -10.73
C ILE A 139 -40.55 -52.55 -10.10
N GLN A 140 -41.36 -51.48 -10.12
CA GLN A 140 -41.03 -50.22 -9.44
C GLN A 140 -40.81 -50.45 -7.94
N ARG A 141 -41.71 -51.19 -7.27
CA ARG A 141 -41.58 -51.51 -5.84
C ARG A 141 -40.31 -52.32 -5.56
N ALA A 142 -40.00 -53.32 -6.39
CA ALA A 142 -38.80 -54.12 -6.24
C ALA A 142 -37.50 -53.31 -6.44
N LEU A 143 -37.47 -52.38 -7.40
CA LEU A 143 -36.36 -51.43 -7.60
C LEU A 143 -36.16 -50.51 -6.39
N GLN A 144 -37.25 -49.97 -5.83
CA GLN A 144 -37.22 -49.14 -4.62
C GLN A 144 -36.81 -49.92 -3.35
N GLN A 145 -36.92 -51.26 -3.36
CA GLN A 145 -36.56 -52.13 -2.24
C GLN A 145 -35.14 -52.70 -2.30
N VAL A 146 -34.38 -52.52 -3.40
CA VAL A 146 -33.05 -53.16 -3.57
C VAL A 146 -32.04 -52.76 -2.49
N GLY A 147 -32.11 -51.54 -1.98
CA GLY A 147 -31.21 -51.05 -0.95
C GLY A 147 -31.75 -49.82 -0.25
N TYR A 148 -31.18 -49.53 0.91
CA TYR A 148 -31.35 -48.26 1.61
C TYR A 148 -29.98 -47.66 1.94
N TRP A 149 -29.94 -46.34 2.11
CA TRP A 149 -28.74 -45.66 2.57
C TRP A 149 -28.74 -45.61 4.11
N ASN A 150 -27.61 -45.99 4.71
CA ASN A 150 -27.28 -45.84 6.12
C ASN A 150 -26.07 -44.90 6.24
N GLU A 151 -26.01 -44.05 7.27
CA GLU A 151 -24.85 -43.16 7.48
C GLU A 151 -23.59 -43.94 7.90
N GLU A 152 -23.76 -45.07 8.60
CA GLU A 152 -22.64 -45.91 9.07
C GLU A 152 -22.11 -46.85 7.99
N GLU A 153 -23.00 -47.57 7.28
CA GLU A 153 -22.64 -48.61 6.29
C GLU A 153 -22.74 -48.15 4.82
N LYS A 154 -23.12 -46.89 4.56
CA LYS A 154 -23.39 -46.33 3.22
C LYS A 154 -24.55 -47.06 2.53
N TYR A 155 -24.39 -47.47 1.27
CA TYR A 155 -25.45 -48.18 0.53
C TYR A 155 -25.55 -49.64 0.99
N VAL A 156 -26.58 -49.94 1.79
CA VAL A 156 -26.89 -51.29 2.28
C VAL A 156 -27.87 -51.97 1.32
N ASN A 157 -27.52 -53.18 0.87
CA ASN A 157 -28.37 -53.97 -0.03
C ASN A 157 -29.40 -54.78 0.80
N THR A 158 -30.69 -54.46 0.66
CA THR A 158 -31.79 -55.10 1.42
C THR A 158 -31.97 -56.60 1.08
N ALA A 159 -31.31 -57.12 0.04
CA ALA A 159 -31.39 -58.53 -0.34
C ALA A 159 -30.68 -59.49 0.65
N VAL A 160 -30.07 -58.97 1.72
CA VAL A 160 -29.59 -59.75 2.89
C VAL A 160 -30.63 -59.66 4.01
N PHE A 161 -31.78 -60.31 3.83
CA PHE A 161 -32.79 -60.41 4.89
C PHE A 161 -32.37 -61.47 5.91
N VAL A 162 -31.64 -61.07 6.96
CA VAL A 162 -31.53 -61.86 8.19
C VAL A 162 -32.89 -61.83 8.88
N ARG A 163 -33.56 -62.99 8.94
CA ARG A 163 -34.87 -63.13 9.58
C ARG A 163 -34.70 -63.04 11.10
N GLY A 164 -34.89 -61.86 11.69
CA GLY A 164 -34.81 -61.72 13.16
C GLY A 164 -34.89 -60.31 13.75
N SER A 165 -35.97 -59.54 13.53
CA SER A 165 -36.57 -58.65 14.55
C SER A 165 -37.95 -58.16 14.10
N ASN A 166 -38.89 -57.98 15.03
CA ASN A 166 -40.25 -57.48 14.78
C ASN A 166 -40.33 -55.98 15.03
N ASP A 167 -39.63 -55.17 14.23
CA ASP A 167 -39.65 -53.71 14.40
C ASP A 167 -40.50 -53.02 13.33
N THR A 168 -41.74 -52.69 13.71
CA THR A 168 -42.62 -51.82 12.95
C THR A 168 -42.10 -50.38 12.96
N TYR A 169 -41.59 -49.89 11.83
CA TYR A 169 -41.34 -48.47 11.63
C TYR A 169 -42.28 -47.87 10.59
N GLY A 170 -42.97 -46.82 11.01
CA GLY A 170 -44.00 -46.14 10.23
C GLY A 170 -43.44 -45.48 8.97
N LEU A 171 -44.24 -45.58 7.92
CA LEU A 171 -44.13 -44.81 6.70
C LEU A 171 -44.24 -43.31 7.01
N GLN A 172 -43.16 -42.52 6.93
CA GLN A 172 -43.16 -41.09 6.56
C GLN A 172 -41.77 -40.61 6.08
N ASN A 173 -41.79 -39.65 5.15
CA ASN A 173 -40.67 -38.85 4.60
C ASN A 173 -39.28 -39.52 4.44
N ARG A 174 -39.02 -40.05 3.25
CA ARG A 174 -37.65 -40.32 2.75
C ARG A 174 -37.46 -39.76 1.34
N THR A 175 -37.20 -38.45 1.27
CA THR A 175 -36.56 -37.82 0.10
C THR A 175 -35.29 -37.12 0.58
N TYR A 176 -34.30 -37.92 0.93
CA TYR A 176 -32.95 -37.45 1.24
C TYR A 176 -32.03 -37.82 0.08
N ILE A 177 -31.92 -36.89 -0.87
CA ILE A 177 -30.89 -36.89 -1.90
C ILE A 177 -29.85 -35.85 -1.48
N VAL A 178 -28.57 -36.19 -1.71
CA VAL A 178 -27.32 -35.42 -1.46
C VAL A 178 -26.53 -35.87 -0.22
N THR A 179 -25.78 -36.97 -0.39
CA THR A 179 -24.50 -37.34 0.27
C THR A 179 -23.95 -38.51 -0.55
N THR A 180 -22.83 -38.42 -1.27
CA THR A 180 -21.48 -38.10 -0.79
C THR A 180 -20.77 -37.26 -1.86
N ILE A 181 -20.80 -35.94 -1.70
CA ILE A 181 -19.95 -35.04 -2.50
C ILE A 181 -18.59 -34.97 -1.79
N LEU A 182 -17.65 -35.78 -2.25
CA LEU A 182 -16.33 -35.90 -1.65
C LEU A 182 -15.47 -34.70 -2.07
N LEU A 183 -15.26 -33.77 -1.13
CA LEU A 183 -14.37 -32.63 -1.30
C LEU A 183 -12.91 -33.10 -1.20
N ARG A 184 -12.15 -32.89 -2.28
CA ARG A 184 -10.71 -33.15 -2.31
C ARG A 184 -9.95 -31.83 -2.39
N ILE A 185 -9.04 -31.65 -1.44
CA ILE A 185 -8.03 -30.59 -1.38
C ILE A 185 -6.70 -31.31 -1.27
N ASP A 186 -5.62 -30.76 -1.84
CA ASP A 186 -4.34 -31.45 -1.90
C ASP A 186 -3.91 -32.02 -0.54
N SER A 187 -3.72 -33.35 -0.51
CA SER A 187 -3.37 -34.19 0.66
C SER A 187 -4.50 -34.61 1.62
N VAL A 188 -5.75 -34.12 1.50
CA VAL A 188 -6.83 -34.47 2.44
C VAL A 188 -8.09 -35.00 1.74
N ILE A 189 -8.52 -36.20 2.15
CA ILE A 189 -9.82 -36.79 1.80
C ILE A 189 -10.81 -36.42 2.91
N ILE A 190 -11.69 -35.44 2.69
CA ILE A 190 -12.74 -35.10 3.65
C ILE A 190 -13.95 -35.99 3.37
N SER A 191 -14.11 -37.05 4.19
CA SER A 191 -15.34 -37.86 4.19
C SER A 191 -16.52 -37.02 4.67
N PRO A 192 -17.67 -36.99 3.97
CA PRO A 192 -18.82 -36.17 4.35
C PRO A 192 -19.65 -36.88 5.42
N VAL A 193 -19.11 -36.95 6.63
CA VAL A 193 -19.88 -37.22 7.84
C VAL A 193 -19.78 -35.97 8.70
N LEU A 194 -20.84 -35.15 8.70
CA LEU A 194 -21.31 -34.24 9.76
C LEU A 194 -22.37 -33.29 9.17
N PRO A 195 -23.42 -32.91 9.93
CA PRO A 195 -24.52 -32.09 9.44
C PRO A 195 -24.12 -30.64 9.18
N ALA A 196 -25.01 -29.90 8.50
CA ALA A 196 -24.76 -28.57 7.91
C ALA A 196 -24.16 -27.49 8.84
N PHE A 197 -24.24 -27.64 10.17
CA PHE A 197 -23.59 -26.73 11.12
C PHE A 197 -22.05 -26.82 11.13
N CYS A 198 -21.47 -27.97 10.79
CA CYS A 198 -20.01 -28.12 10.69
C CYS A 198 -19.42 -27.53 9.41
N LEU A 199 -20.24 -27.17 8.40
CA LEU A 199 -19.73 -26.54 7.19
C LEU A 199 -19.07 -25.19 7.48
N VAL A 200 -19.50 -24.41 8.47
CA VAL A 200 -18.91 -23.08 8.74
C VAL A 200 -17.52 -23.18 9.37
N SER A 201 -17.36 -24.05 10.37
CA SER A 201 -16.07 -24.29 11.02
C SER A 201 -15.10 -25.08 10.13
N SER A 202 -15.60 -26.05 9.36
CA SER A 202 -14.80 -26.76 8.35
C SER A 202 -14.44 -25.85 7.18
N LEU A 203 -15.34 -25.02 6.64
CA LEU A 203 -14.99 -24.03 5.59
C LEU A 203 -13.89 -23.08 6.05
N ARG A 204 -13.88 -22.65 7.32
CA ARG A 204 -12.81 -21.75 7.79
C ARG A 204 -11.44 -22.43 7.79
N ALA A 205 -11.37 -23.71 8.15
CA ALA A 205 -10.17 -24.54 8.05
C ALA A 205 -9.84 -25.01 6.61
N VAL A 206 -10.82 -24.99 5.71
CA VAL A 206 -10.69 -25.38 4.29
C VAL A 206 -10.29 -24.20 3.39
N LEU A 207 -10.81 -22.98 3.65
CA LEU A 207 -10.39 -21.75 2.96
C LEU A 207 -8.99 -21.30 3.41
N MET A 208 -8.62 -21.60 4.65
CA MET A 208 -7.28 -21.39 5.18
C MET A 208 -6.65 -22.75 5.47
N PRO A 209 -6.21 -23.50 4.44
CA PRO A 209 -5.37 -24.67 4.70
C PRO A 209 -4.16 -24.21 5.52
N ALA A 210 -3.72 -25.04 6.47
CA ALA A 210 -2.45 -24.84 7.15
C ALA A 210 -1.35 -24.83 6.09
N ARG A 211 -0.98 -23.62 5.65
CA ARG A 211 -0.13 -23.41 4.50
C ARG A 211 1.26 -23.86 4.87
N ASN A 212 1.69 -24.99 4.31
CA ASN A 212 3.00 -25.59 4.53
C ASN A 212 4.09 -24.49 4.48
N ASP A 213 4.65 -24.13 5.64
CA ASP A 213 5.31 -22.83 5.87
C ASP A 213 6.62 -22.65 5.07
N ASN A 214 7.06 -23.70 4.37
CA ASN A 214 8.16 -23.70 3.43
C ASN A 214 7.94 -22.78 2.19
N HIS A 215 6.72 -22.28 1.95
CA HIS A 215 6.43 -21.41 0.82
C HIS A 215 6.60 -19.92 1.18
N PRO A 216 7.64 -19.21 0.67
CA PRO A 216 7.95 -17.86 1.12
C PRO A 216 6.78 -16.90 0.91
N ARG A 217 6.46 -16.12 1.95
CA ARG A 217 5.39 -15.11 1.94
C ARG A 217 5.81 -13.94 1.05
N LEU A 218 4.95 -13.56 0.12
CA LEU A 218 5.23 -12.41 -0.76
C LEU A 218 4.88 -11.11 -0.04
N SER A 219 5.90 -10.31 0.24
CA SER A 219 5.76 -9.00 0.89
C SER A 219 5.76 -7.89 -0.15
N SER A 220 4.63 -7.18 -0.27
CA SER A 220 4.52 -6.00 -1.14
C SER A 220 5.14 -4.77 -0.47
N LEU A 221 5.96 -4.04 -1.23
CA LEU A 221 6.72 -2.85 -0.82
C LEU A 221 6.50 -1.68 -1.78
N ARG A 222 6.68 -0.45 -1.29
CA ARG A 222 6.78 0.77 -2.10
C ARG A 222 8.13 1.43 -1.87
N GLN A 223 8.84 1.82 -2.93
CA GLN A 223 10.12 2.52 -2.82
C GLN A 223 9.92 3.96 -2.33
N GLU A 224 10.55 4.30 -1.20
CA GLU A 224 10.40 5.57 -0.49
C GLU A 224 11.52 5.72 0.55
N SER A 225 12.36 6.74 0.44
CA SER A 225 13.44 6.99 1.41
C SER A 225 12.88 7.55 2.72
N PRO A 226 13.38 7.13 3.91
CA PRO A 226 14.41 6.11 4.17
C PRO A 226 13.84 4.69 4.43
N TYR A 227 12.57 4.45 4.10
CA TYR A 227 11.84 3.22 4.45
C TYR A 227 12.22 2.02 3.58
N VAL A 228 12.23 2.19 2.26
CA VAL A 228 12.61 1.17 1.27
C VAL A 228 13.35 1.86 0.13
N MET A 229 14.61 1.48 -0.06
CA MET A 229 15.52 2.00 -1.08
C MET A 229 16.19 0.84 -1.82
N LEU A 230 16.63 1.07 -3.06
CA LEU A 230 17.48 0.12 -3.77
C LEU A 230 18.94 0.40 -3.41
N LYS A 231 19.70 -0.65 -3.08
CA LYS A 231 21.14 -0.53 -2.83
C LYS A 231 21.86 -0.08 -4.09
N LYS A 232 22.96 0.66 -3.95
CA LYS A 232 23.77 1.15 -5.09
C LYS A 232 24.24 0.04 -6.06
N ASN A 233 24.40 -1.19 -5.56
CA ASN A 233 24.78 -2.38 -6.32
C ASN A 233 23.61 -3.37 -6.56
N HIS A 234 22.35 -2.90 -6.58
CA HIS A 234 21.15 -3.75 -6.71
C HIS A 234 21.12 -4.67 -7.95
N GLU A 235 21.90 -4.36 -8.99
CA GLU A 235 22.02 -5.20 -10.20
C GLU A 235 22.84 -6.47 -9.96
N GLN A 236 23.83 -6.40 -9.06
CA GLN A 236 24.71 -7.52 -8.69
C GLN A 236 24.09 -8.41 -7.60
N LEU A 237 23.11 -7.89 -6.86
CA LEU A 237 22.44 -8.58 -5.77
C LEU A 237 21.18 -9.31 -6.28
N VAL A 238 20.77 -10.38 -5.59
CA VAL A 238 19.63 -11.22 -6.00
C VAL A 238 18.61 -11.31 -4.86
N GLY A 239 17.33 -11.41 -5.20
CA GLY A 239 16.26 -11.56 -4.21
C GLY A 239 16.09 -10.34 -3.30
N ASN A 240 16.03 -10.57 -1.99
CA ASN A 240 15.72 -9.56 -0.99
C ASN A 240 16.89 -8.57 -0.76
N ASP A 241 18.14 -9.01 -1.00
CA ASP A 241 19.34 -8.21 -0.70
C ASP A 241 19.46 -6.93 -1.52
N LYS A 242 18.71 -6.81 -2.61
CA LYS A 242 18.60 -5.61 -3.46
C LYS A 242 18.08 -4.38 -2.72
N TYR A 243 17.32 -4.59 -1.64
CA TYR A 243 16.64 -3.53 -0.92
C TYR A 243 17.35 -3.20 0.40
N GLU A 244 17.26 -1.95 0.84
CA GLU A 244 17.71 -1.46 2.15
C GLU A 244 16.73 -0.43 2.72
N GLY A 245 16.85 -0.12 4.01
CA GLY A 245 16.01 0.86 4.69
C GLY A 245 15.18 0.27 5.83
N TYR A 246 14.58 1.18 6.61
CA TYR A 246 13.93 0.87 7.88
C TYR A 246 12.89 -0.27 7.81
N ILE A 247 12.13 -0.34 6.72
CA ILE A 247 11.07 -1.35 6.56
C ILE A 247 11.63 -2.70 6.10
N VAL A 248 12.74 -2.71 5.37
CA VAL A 248 13.43 -3.93 4.97
C VAL A 248 13.99 -4.65 6.20
N GLU A 249 14.60 -3.90 7.11
CA GLU A 249 15.10 -4.40 8.40
C GLU A 249 13.94 -4.87 9.31
N LEU A 250 12.87 -4.08 9.42
CA LEU A 250 11.67 -4.46 10.18
C LEU A 250 11.04 -5.76 9.65
N ALA A 251 10.95 -5.94 8.33
CA ALA A 251 10.44 -7.17 7.73
C ALA A 251 11.34 -8.39 8.05
N ALA A 252 12.65 -8.21 8.10
CA ALA A 252 13.60 -9.25 8.49
C ALA A 252 13.45 -9.66 9.95
N GLU A 253 13.31 -8.71 10.88
CA GLU A 253 13.09 -9.02 12.30
C GLU A 253 11.72 -9.66 12.54
N ILE A 254 10.64 -9.21 11.89
CA ILE A 254 9.32 -9.89 11.99
C ILE A 254 9.42 -11.34 11.47
N ALA A 255 10.07 -11.56 10.33
CA ALA A 255 10.26 -12.90 9.77
C ALA A 255 11.08 -13.82 10.70
N LYS A 256 12.12 -13.28 11.34
CA LYS A 256 12.97 -13.97 12.33
C LYS A 256 12.23 -14.29 13.62
N HIS A 257 11.39 -13.37 14.13
CA HIS A 257 10.59 -13.58 15.34
C HIS A 257 9.43 -14.57 15.15
N VAL A 258 8.82 -14.60 13.97
CA VAL A 258 7.67 -15.50 13.67
C VAL A 258 8.13 -16.81 13.02
N GLY A 259 9.31 -16.87 12.42
CA GLY A 259 9.90 -18.08 11.84
C GLY A 259 9.43 -18.41 10.42
N TYR A 260 9.14 -17.42 9.56
CA TYR A 260 8.71 -17.65 8.17
C TYR A 260 9.72 -17.13 7.12
N GLN A 261 9.80 -17.81 5.98
CA GLN A 261 10.53 -17.31 4.81
C GLN A 261 9.69 -16.26 4.06
N TYR A 262 10.36 -15.27 3.46
CA TYR A 262 9.68 -14.18 2.75
C TYR A 262 10.43 -13.74 1.50
N LYS A 263 9.69 -13.14 0.56
CA LYS A 263 10.22 -12.54 -0.66
C LYS A 263 9.69 -11.14 -0.84
N LEU A 264 10.59 -10.16 -0.94
CA LEU A 264 10.25 -8.76 -1.16
C LEU A 264 9.93 -8.51 -2.64
N LYS A 265 8.83 -7.80 -2.90
CA LYS A 265 8.40 -7.39 -4.25
C LYS A 265 7.91 -5.94 -4.21
N LEU A 266 8.35 -5.12 -5.16
CA LEU A 266 7.78 -3.80 -5.37
C LEU A 266 6.35 -3.89 -5.93
N VAL A 267 5.45 -3.05 -5.42
CA VAL A 267 4.09 -2.87 -5.91
C VAL A 267 4.10 -2.39 -7.36
N SER A 268 3.29 -3.02 -8.22
CA SER A 268 3.38 -2.82 -9.67
C SER A 268 3.09 -1.39 -10.17
N ASP A 269 2.33 -0.58 -9.44
CA ASP A 269 1.92 0.77 -9.86
C ASP A 269 2.55 1.92 -9.02
N GLY A 270 3.41 1.59 -8.06
CA GLY A 270 4.04 2.55 -7.14
C GLY A 270 3.09 3.22 -6.12
N LYS A 271 1.84 2.78 -5.98
CA LYS A 271 0.81 3.43 -5.14
C LYS A 271 0.57 2.67 -3.83
N TYR A 272 0.19 3.42 -2.79
CA TYR A 272 -0.30 2.83 -1.53
C TYR A 272 -1.58 2.02 -1.72
N GLY A 273 -2.50 2.58 -2.50
CA GLY A 273 -3.81 2.00 -2.75
C GLY A 273 -4.93 2.96 -2.40
N ALA A 274 -5.76 3.22 -3.40
CA ALA A 274 -7.01 3.97 -3.33
C ALA A 274 -8.09 3.16 -4.05
N ARG A 275 -9.34 3.33 -3.61
CA ARG A 275 -10.50 2.75 -4.27
C ARG A 275 -10.93 3.68 -5.40
N ASP A 276 -11.02 3.14 -6.60
CA ASP A 276 -11.56 3.86 -7.74
C ASP A 276 -13.05 4.19 -7.51
N PRO A 277 -13.51 5.43 -7.77
CA PRO A 277 -14.88 5.83 -7.49
C PRO A 277 -15.90 5.17 -8.43
N GLU A 278 -15.53 4.78 -9.64
CA GLU A 278 -16.44 4.24 -10.66
C GLU A 278 -16.44 2.71 -10.62
N ILE A 279 -15.29 2.08 -10.87
CA ILE A 279 -15.17 0.62 -10.91
C ILE A 279 -15.14 -0.03 -9.52
N LYS A 280 -15.07 0.78 -8.45
CA LYS A 280 -14.99 0.35 -7.03
C LYS A 280 -13.81 -0.57 -6.67
N MET A 281 -12.87 -0.76 -7.59
CA MET A 281 -11.67 -1.58 -7.43
C MET A 281 -10.57 -0.84 -6.66
N TRP A 282 -9.80 -1.58 -5.88
CA TRP A 282 -8.58 -1.08 -5.25
C TRP A 282 -7.36 -1.21 -6.17
N ASN A 283 -6.51 -0.18 -6.19
CA ASN A 283 -5.16 -0.22 -6.78
C ASN A 283 -4.08 -0.28 -5.68
N GLY A 284 -2.80 -0.16 -6.04
CA GLY A 284 -1.68 -0.14 -5.09
C GLY A 284 -1.52 -1.40 -4.24
N MET A 285 -0.77 -1.25 -3.14
CA MET A 285 -0.52 -2.33 -2.18
C MET A 285 -1.82 -2.88 -1.57
N VAL A 286 -2.81 -2.02 -1.31
CA VAL A 286 -4.15 -2.48 -0.85
C VAL A 286 -4.78 -3.42 -1.89
N GLY A 287 -4.76 -3.06 -3.17
CA GLY A 287 -5.25 -3.94 -4.24
C GLY A 287 -4.46 -5.24 -4.38
N GLU A 288 -3.14 -5.22 -4.18
CA GLU A 288 -2.34 -6.46 -4.18
C GLU A 288 -2.72 -7.42 -3.05
N LEU A 289 -3.11 -6.91 -1.87
CA LEU A 289 -3.63 -7.75 -0.77
C LEU A 289 -5.05 -8.25 -1.05
N VAL A 290 -5.98 -7.35 -1.40
CA VAL A 290 -7.41 -7.66 -1.61
C VAL A 290 -7.61 -8.72 -2.71
N TYR A 291 -6.75 -8.75 -3.73
CA TYR A 291 -6.80 -9.74 -4.81
C TYR A 291 -5.80 -10.90 -4.65
N GLY A 292 -5.22 -11.10 -3.46
CA GLY A 292 -4.32 -12.24 -3.20
C GLY A 292 -3.06 -12.27 -4.07
N LYS A 293 -2.59 -11.11 -4.56
CA LYS A 293 -1.33 -10.98 -5.32
C LYS A 293 -0.12 -10.90 -4.39
N ALA A 294 -0.31 -10.42 -3.16
CA ALA A 294 0.67 -10.40 -2.08
C ALA A 294 0.07 -11.04 -0.81
N ASP A 295 0.92 -11.61 0.04
CA ASP A 295 0.49 -12.26 1.29
C ASP A 295 0.47 -11.26 2.46
N VAL A 296 1.40 -10.29 2.46
CA VAL A 296 1.56 -9.24 3.48
C VAL A 296 2.04 -7.96 2.78
N ALA A 297 1.68 -6.78 3.29
CA ALA A 297 2.33 -5.52 2.91
C ALA A 297 3.04 -4.94 4.13
N VAL A 298 4.33 -4.61 3.99
CA VAL A 298 5.11 -3.92 5.03
C VAL A 298 5.53 -2.59 4.42
N ALA A 299 4.92 -1.50 4.86
CA ALA A 299 5.00 -0.20 4.22
C ALA A 299 4.62 0.92 5.20
N PRO A 300 4.95 2.20 4.94
CA PRO A 300 4.47 3.33 5.74
C PRO A 300 3.01 3.65 5.37
N LEU A 301 2.12 2.65 5.49
CA LEU A 301 0.73 2.72 5.06
C LEU A 301 -0.15 3.27 6.18
N THR A 302 -0.67 4.48 5.99
CA THR A 302 -1.63 5.09 6.93
C THR A 302 -2.89 4.21 7.07
N ILE A 303 -3.21 3.84 8.31
CA ILE A 303 -4.45 3.16 8.68
C ILE A 303 -5.61 4.14 8.49
N THR A 304 -6.64 3.76 7.73
CA THR A 304 -7.84 4.56 7.51
C THR A 304 -9.06 3.64 7.45
N LEU A 305 -10.22 4.13 7.89
CA LEU A 305 -11.48 3.36 7.95
C LEU A 305 -11.77 2.61 6.64
N VAL A 306 -11.70 3.31 5.51
CA VAL A 306 -11.96 2.73 4.18
C VAL A 306 -10.99 1.62 3.77
N ARG A 307 -9.79 1.55 4.37
CA ARG A 307 -8.85 0.44 4.15
C ARG A 307 -9.11 -0.71 5.12
N GLU A 308 -9.45 -0.40 6.37
CA GLU A 308 -9.82 -1.37 7.41
C GLU A 308 -11.08 -2.18 7.04
N GLU A 309 -11.98 -1.62 6.21
CA GLU A 309 -13.11 -2.34 5.59
C GLU A 309 -12.71 -3.50 4.65
N VAL A 310 -11.47 -3.53 4.14
CA VAL A 310 -11.03 -4.49 3.10
C VAL A 310 -9.74 -5.24 3.40
N ILE A 311 -8.92 -4.75 4.35
CA ILE A 311 -7.70 -5.40 4.83
C ILE A 311 -7.54 -5.22 6.34
N ASP A 312 -7.08 -6.25 7.02
CA ASP A 312 -6.77 -6.20 8.44
C ASP A 312 -5.44 -5.45 8.69
N PHE A 313 -5.39 -4.67 9.77
CA PHE A 313 -4.18 -3.99 10.22
C PHE A 313 -3.68 -4.52 11.57
N SER A 314 -2.37 -4.52 11.77
CA SER A 314 -1.76 -4.67 13.09
C SER A 314 -1.92 -3.37 13.91
N LYS A 315 -1.51 -3.40 15.19
CA LYS A 315 -1.36 -2.16 15.96
C LYS A 315 -0.28 -1.28 15.33
N PRO A 316 -0.47 0.06 15.26
CA PRO A 316 0.48 0.96 14.62
C PRO A 316 1.83 0.91 15.35
N PHE A 317 2.91 0.72 14.59
CA PHE A 317 4.28 0.67 15.12
C PHE A 317 4.94 2.05 15.21
N MET A 318 4.38 3.07 14.55
CA MET A 318 4.90 4.44 14.52
C MET A 318 3.73 5.43 14.50
N SER A 319 3.79 6.44 15.37
CA SER A 319 2.80 7.53 15.43
C SER A 319 3.31 8.73 14.62
N LEU A 320 2.54 9.12 13.60
CA LEU A 320 2.85 10.22 12.70
C LEU A 320 1.63 11.15 12.63
N GLY A 321 1.85 12.46 12.47
CA GLY A 321 0.81 13.47 12.34
C GLY A 321 1.00 14.33 11.09
N ILE A 322 -0.04 15.10 10.73
CA ILE A 322 0.06 16.10 9.67
C ILE A 322 0.99 17.22 10.14
N SER A 323 1.99 17.56 9.31
CA SER A 323 2.97 18.61 9.58
C SER A 323 3.17 19.49 8.35
N ILE A 324 3.47 20.77 8.56
CA ILE A 324 3.68 21.75 7.49
C ILE A 324 5.18 21.96 7.30
N MET A 325 5.70 21.60 6.12
CA MET A 325 7.08 21.87 5.75
C MET A 325 7.17 23.21 5.01
N ILE A 326 7.84 24.19 5.61
CA ILE A 326 8.18 25.46 4.97
C ILE A 326 9.67 25.53 4.65
N LYS A 327 10.02 26.20 3.54
CA LYS A 327 11.42 26.50 3.24
C LYS A 327 11.99 27.36 4.36
N LYS A 328 13.12 26.96 4.95
CA LYS A 328 13.84 27.74 5.96
C LYS A 328 14.03 29.17 5.43
N PRO A 329 13.56 30.22 6.14
CA PRO A 329 13.69 31.58 5.67
C PRO A 329 15.17 31.92 5.52
N THR A 330 15.54 32.39 4.33
CA THR A 330 16.87 32.93 4.08
C THR A 330 16.97 34.27 4.80
N LYS A 331 17.63 34.29 5.96
CA LYS A 331 18.08 35.55 6.55
C LYS A 331 19.02 36.21 5.54
N SER A 332 18.60 37.31 4.94
CA SER A 332 19.50 38.18 4.20
C SER A 332 20.63 38.60 5.14
N LYS A 333 21.86 38.64 4.61
CA LYS A 333 22.95 39.30 5.33
C LYS A 333 22.61 40.80 5.41
N PRO A 334 22.91 41.50 6.51
CA PRO A 334 22.78 42.95 6.55
C PRO A 334 23.54 43.57 5.37
N GLY A 335 22.93 44.56 4.72
CA GLY A 335 23.55 45.28 3.61
C GLY A 335 24.74 46.11 4.08
N VAL A 336 25.57 46.58 3.13
CA VAL A 336 26.72 47.46 3.46
C VAL A 336 26.32 48.78 4.14
N PHE A 337 25.06 49.18 3.98
CA PHE A 337 24.46 50.35 4.62
C PHE A 337 23.62 50.03 5.86
N SER A 338 23.69 48.81 6.41
CA SER A 338 22.84 48.39 7.54
C SER A 338 23.12 49.15 8.85
N PHE A 339 24.20 49.95 8.90
CA PHE A 339 24.42 50.92 9.98
C PHE A 339 23.47 52.13 9.93
N LEU A 340 22.79 52.37 8.80
CA LEU A 340 21.75 53.40 8.65
C LEU A 340 20.36 52.89 9.04
N ASP A 341 20.12 51.56 8.97
CA ASP A 341 18.85 50.89 9.32
C ASP A 341 18.26 51.25 10.71
N PRO A 342 19.04 51.60 11.76
CA PRO A 342 18.48 52.01 13.05
C PRO A 342 17.64 53.30 13.01
N LEU A 343 17.74 54.10 11.94
CA LEU A 343 16.97 55.32 11.73
C LEU A 343 16.25 55.28 10.38
N ALA A 344 14.96 55.58 10.38
CA ALA A 344 14.15 55.60 9.16
C ALA A 344 14.66 56.65 8.15
N TYR A 345 14.47 56.41 6.86
CA TYR A 345 14.95 57.29 5.78
C TYR A 345 14.40 58.72 5.90
N GLU A 346 13.16 58.85 6.36
CA GLU A 346 12.49 60.11 6.67
C GLU A 346 13.27 60.93 7.70
N ILE A 347 13.81 60.27 8.74
CA ILE A 347 14.61 60.92 9.79
C ILE A 347 15.94 61.40 9.22
N TRP A 348 16.60 60.59 8.39
CA TRP A 348 17.83 61.00 7.69
C TRP A 348 17.61 62.25 6.82
N MET A 349 16.50 62.31 6.07
CA MET A 349 16.15 63.49 5.29
C MET A 349 15.87 64.71 6.19
N CYS A 350 15.15 64.53 7.31
CA CYS A 350 14.93 65.59 8.30
C CYS A 350 16.23 66.11 8.92
N ILE A 351 17.20 65.24 9.23
CA ILE A 351 18.52 65.64 9.75
C ILE A 351 19.26 66.51 8.73
N VAL A 352 19.27 66.12 7.44
CA VAL A 352 19.91 66.91 6.38
C VAL A 352 19.25 68.28 6.20
N PHE A 353 17.92 68.36 6.19
CA PHE A 353 17.21 69.64 6.09
C PHE A 353 17.40 70.52 7.32
N ALA A 354 17.35 69.95 8.54
CA ALA A 354 17.57 70.67 9.78
C ALA A 354 19.01 71.21 9.86
N TYR A 355 20.00 70.41 9.47
CA TYR A 355 21.41 70.80 9.39
C TYR A 355 21.62 72.02 8.47
N ILE A 356 21.10 71.97 7.23
CA ILE A 356 21.17 73.10 6.29
C ILE A 356 20.41 74.32 6.86
N GLY A 357 19.24 74.11 7.45
CA GLY A 357 18.43 75.16 8.07
C GLY A 357 19.16 75.88 9.20
N VAL A 358 19.78 75.12 10.12
CA VAL A 358 20.59 75.68 11.22
C VAL A 358 21.82 76.41 10.68
N SER A 359 22.52 75.86 9.69
CA SER A 359 23.67 76.52 9.04
C SER A 359 23.29 77.88 8.44
N VAL A 360 22.14 77.97 7.77
CA VAL A 360 21.63 79.21 7.17
C VAL A 360 21.15 80.19 8.24
N VAL A 361 20.45 79.73 9.28
CA VAL A 361 20.00 80.61 10.37
C VAL A 361 21.20 81.18 11.12
N LEU A 362 22.22 80.37 11.45
CA LEU A 362 23.46 80.86 12.06
C LEU A 362 24.16 81.87 11.17
N PHE A 363 24.36 81.58 9.88
CA PHE A 363 24.95 82.53 8.93
C PHE A 363 24.19 83.87 8.88
N LEU A 364 22.86 83.85 8.88
CA LEU A 364 22.05 85.08 8.89
C LEU A 364 22.18 85.83 10.23
N VAL A 365 22.13 85.14 11.36
CA VAL A 365 22.30 85.74 12.70
C VAL A 365 23.68 86.40 12.80
N SER A 366 24.76 85.68 12.50
CA SER A 366 26.12 86.22 12.55
C SER A 366 26.35 87.35 11.55
N ARG A 367 25.63 87.38 10.41
CA ARG A 367 25.70 88.47 9.43
C ARG A 367 24.94 89.73 9.86
N PHE A 368 23.88 89.60 10.67
CA PHE A 368 23.03 90.72 11.12
C PHE A 368 23.29 91.19 12.55
N SER A 369 23.89 90.36 13.40
CA SER A 369 24.33 90.72 14.75
C SER A 369 25.50 91.71 14.65
N PRO A 370 25.39 92.95 15.15
CA PRO A 370 26.50 93.91 15.11
C PRO A 370 27.67 93.52 16.03
N TYR A 371 27.46 92.56 16.94
CA TYR A 371 28.41 92.16 17.97
C TYR A 371 29.35 91.01 17.56
N GLU A 372 29.08 90.36 16.43
CA GLU A 372 29.95 89.31 15.84
C GLU A 372 30.94 89.85 14.78
N TRP A 373 30.94 91.16 14.54
CA TRP A 373 31.90 91.81 13.64
C TRP A 373 33.14 92.23 14.42
N HIS A 374 34.31 91.82 13.94
CA HIS A 374 35.56 92.27 14.53
C HIS A 374 35.86 93.71 14.11
N ALA A 375 35.93 94.60 15.11
CA ALA A 375 36.79 95.77 15.03
C ALA A 375 38.16 95.34 15.56
N GLU A 376 39.22 95.52 14.77
CA GLU A 376 40.59 95.29 15.25
C GLU A 376 41.02 96.45 16.14
N ASP A 377 40.85 96.27 17.46
CA ASP A 377 41.47 97.13 18.47
C ASP A 377 42.93 96.68 18.68
N TYR A 378 43.87 97.48 18.18
CA TYR A 378 45.29 97.33 18.47
C TYR A 378 45.60 97.83 19.89
N GLU A 379 45.70 96.94 20.87
CA GLU A 379 46.32 97.27 22.17
C GLU A 379 47.84 96.99 22.15
N GLU A 380 48.60 98.09 22.01
CA GLU A 380 50.03 98.15 22.27
C GLU A 380 50.25 98.39 23.77
N GLY A 381 50.94 97.47 24.46
CA GLY A 381 51.14 97.58 25.91
C GLY A 381 52.29 96.75 26.46
N GLY A 382 53.40 97.39 26.78
CA GLY A 382 54.48 96.80 27.58
C GLY A 382 55.42 97.86 28.16
N GLU A 383 55.87 97.67 29.40
CA GLU A 383 57.15 98.15 29.97
C GLU A 383 57.39 97.52 31.39
N PRO A 384 58.61 97.54 31.99
CA PRO A 384 59.22 96.25 32.39
C PRO A 384 60.05 96.19 33.73
N GLN A 385 60.71 95.04 33.96
CA GLN A 385 61.85 94.74 34.89
C GLN A 385 61.55 94.74 36.42
N SER A 386 62.13 93.90 37.30
CA SER A 386 63.51 93.36 37.44
C SER A 386 63.54 92.03 38.29
N PRO A 387 64.69 91.45 38.73
CA PRO A 387 65.43 90.37 38.04
C PRO A 387 65.67 89.08 38.88
N THR A 388 66.35 88.06 38.32
CA THR A 388 67.52 87.29 38.89
C THR A 388 67.67 85.85 38.33
N GLN A 389 68.81 85.57 37.66
CA GLN A 389 69.55 84.28 37.48
C GLN A 389 68.84 82.96 37.06
N ALA A 390 69.43 82.05 36.25
CA ALA A 390 70.63 82.08 35.40
C ALA A 390 70.65 80.87 34.45
N THR A 391 71.11 81.05 33.20
CA THR A 391 71.43 79.95 32.27
C THR A 391 72.57 80.34 31.32
N ALA A 392 73.58 79.48 31.18
CA ALA A 392 74.57 79.49 30.08
C ALA A 392 74.18 78.34 29.11
N SER A 393 74.46 78.28 27.80
CA SER A 393 75.18 79.12 26.79
C SER A 393 74.61 78.72 25.38
N ASN A 394 74.98 79.23 24.20
CA ASN A 394 76.03 80.13 23.71
C ASN A 394 75.65 80.62 22.27
N GLY A 395 76.34 81.63 21.69
CA GLY A 395 76.27 81.94 20.24
C GLY A 395 75.40 83.16 19.85
N VAL A 396 75.90 84.41 19.95
CA VAL A 396 76.62 85.16 18.89
C VAL A 396 75.70 85.78 17.81
N GLN A 397 75.36 87.07 18.03
CA GLN A 397 75.48 88.26 17.14
C GLN A 397 74.83 88.26 15.72
N GLN A 398 74.34 89.38 15.16
CA GLN A 398 74.75 90.79 15.31
C GLN A 398 73.68 91.80 14.79
N SER A 399 73.57 93.01 15.39
CA SER A 399 73.31 94.38 14.81
C SER A 399 72.38 94.61 13.58
N GLN A 400 71.66 95.74 13.37
CA GLN A 400 71.45 97.02 14.09
C GLN A 400 70.23 97.79 13.49
N THR A 401 69.68 98.75 14.23
CA THR A 401 68.64 99.77 13.91
C THR A 401 69.14 100.90 12.95
N PRO A 402 68.37 101.99 12.60
CA PRO A 402 66.97 102.40 12.91
C PRO A 402 66.10 103.04 11.77
N VAL A 403 64.77 103.20 12.05
CA VAL A 403 63.86 104.36 11.76
C VAL A 403 63.63 104.88 10.30
N GLN A 404 62.36 104.98 9.84
CA GLN A 404 61.60 106.25 9.72
C GLN A 404 60.09 106.07 9.37
N GLN A 405 59.30 107.11 9.66
CA GLN A 405 57.82 107.21 9.62
C GLN A 405 57.22 107.21 8.20
N ASN A 406 55.97 106.72 8.04
CA ASN A 406 54.80 107.61 7.89
C ASN A 406 53.45 106.86 7.78
N ALA A 407 52.38 107.56 8.13
CA ALA A 407 51.00 107.05 8.12
C ALA A 407 50.36 107.06 6.71
N ASN A 408 49.40 106.16 6.47
CA ASN A 408 48.29 106.48 5.56
C ASN A 408 47.01 105.64 5.81
N GLN A 409 45.90 106.37 5.95
CA GLN A 409 44.49 106.06 5.67
C GLN A 409 43.94 104.63 5.90
N GLN A 410 43.05 104.55 6.89
CA GLN A 410 42.14 103.43 7.13
C GLN A 410 41.20 103.16 5.95
N SER A 411 41.11 101.89 5.56
CA SER A 411 39.84 101.25 5.20
C SER A 411 39.63 100.14 6.24
N GLN A 412 38.67 100.29 7.16
CA GLN A 412 38.31 99.21 8.08
C GLN A 412 37.55 98.13 7.30
N GLU A 413 38.24 97.08 6.86
CA GLU A 413 37.58 95.81 6.52
C GLU A 413 37.12 95.17 7.83
N GLN A 414 35.82 95.30 8.13
CA GLN A 414 35.22 94.53 9.21
C GLN A 414 35.18 93.05 8.78
N SER A 415 35.93 92.20 9.47
CA SER A 415 35.93 90.76 9.22
C SER A 415 34.86 90.06 10.08
N ASN A 416 34.27 89.01 9.52
CA ASN A 416 33.30 88.14 10.19
C ASN A 416 33.71 86.69 9.92
N GLU A 417 34.06 85.96 10.97
CA GLU A 417 34.58 84.59 10.84
C GLU A 417 33.49 83.59 10.40
N PHE A 418 32.20 83.91 10.58
CA PHE A 418 31.07 83.08 10.17
C PHE A 418 30.64 83.32 8.71
N GLY A 419 31.54 83.00 7.78
CA GLY A 419 31.16 82.80 6.37
C GLY A 419 30.17 81.63 6.17
N ILE A 420 29.57 81.51 4.99
CA ILE A 420 28.60 80.43 4.66
C ILE A 420 29.23 79.03 4.88
N PHE A 421 30.46 78.82 4.41
CA PHE A 421 31.19 77.57 4.60
C PHE A 421 31.62 77.32 6.04
N ASN A 422 31.96 78.38 6.79
CA ASN A 422 32.38 78.27 8.19
C ASN A 422 31.20 77.97 9.11
N SER A 423 30.02 78.55 8.84
CA SER A 423 28.76 78.25 9.53
C SER A 423 28.32 76.79 9.29
N LEU A 424 28.48 76.30 8.05
CA LEU A 424 28.25 74.91 7.69
C LEU A 424 29.23 73.98 8.45
N TRP A 425 30.52 74.28 8.42
CA TRP A 425 31.57 73.50 9.10
C TRP A 425 31.38 73.47 10.63
N PHE A 426 31.07 74.61 11.25
CA PHE A 426 30.74 74.72 12.67
C PHE A 426 29.56 73.81 13.04
N SER A 427 28.47 73.87 12.28
CA SER A 427 27.29 73.02 12.54
C SER A 427 27.59 71.52 12.39
N LEU A 428 28.54 71.14 11.53
CA LEU A 428 28.97 69.75 11.36
C LEU A 428 29.84 69.28 12.54
N GLY A 429 30.83 70.07 12.95
CA GLY A 429 31.69 69.78 14.10
C GLY A 429 30.90 69.69 15.42
N ALA A 430 29.89 70.55 15.57
CA ALA A 430 28.93 70.48 16.67
C ALA A 430 28.06 69.21 16.61
N PHE A 431 27.48 68.88 15.45
CA PHE A 431 26.66 67.68 15.27
C PHE A 431 27.43 66.37 15.51
N MET A 432 28.69 66.30 15.05
CA MET A 432 29.56 65.14 15.24
C MET A 432 30.24 65.09 16.62
N GLN A 433 29.96 66.04 17.52
CA GLN A 433 30.55 66.16 18.87
C GLN A 433 32.08 66.29 18.89
N GLN A 434 32.67 66.80 17.80
CA GLN A 434 34.12 66.98 17.67
C GLN A 434 34.59 68.39 18.04
N GLY A 435 33.66 69.32 18.23
CA GLY A 435 33.95 70.73 18.49
C GLY A 435 34.32 71.49 17.21
N CYS A 436 34.59 72.79 17.37
CA CYS A 436 35.10 73.66 16.32
C CYS A 436 35.92 74.76 17.00
N ASP A 437 37.00 75.22 16.35
CA ASP A 437 37.89 76.26 16.88
C ASP A 437 37.23 77.66 16.88
N ILE A 438 36.13 77.81 16.14
CA ILE A 438 35.33 79.03 16.01
C ILE A 438 34.07 78.85 16.85
N SER A 439 33.71 79.82 17.70
CA SER A 439 32.51 79.79 18.53
C SER A 439 31.70 81.08 18.39
N PRO A 440 30.36 81.00 18.27
CA PRO A 440 29.50 82.19 18.30
C PRO A 440 29.57 82.82 19.70
N ARG A 441 29.54 84.16 19.76
CA ARG A 441 29.66 84.95 21.00
C ARG A 441 28.31 85.22 21.69
#